data_AF-A0A5F2GMY8-F1
#
_entry.id   AF-A0A5F2GMY8-F1
#
_cell.length_a   1.000
_cell.length_b   1.000
_cell.length_c   1.000
_cell.angle_alpha   90.00
_cell.angle_beta   90.00
_cell.angle_gamma   90.00
#
_symmetry.space_group_name_H-M   'P 1'
#
loop_
_entity.id
_entity.type
_entity.pdbx_description
1 polymer ?
#
loop_
_entity_poly.entity_id
_entity_poly.type
_entity_poly.pdbx_seq_one_letter_code
_entity_poly.pdbx_strand_id
1 'polypeptide(L)'
;MALIRCPERFDGDFAGFYCGFVEPNLPALERVKAFDAFLSIYLSSDRPVHIVRQVRGQERGTLYTTARGDVLMPSDNAPGWWLHAFLLGEQPIEGASAQFFAEVPTHMFGIVGSENLNSAGYHLAHIVPVKNRDLDWTNWTRADLQRRFLLNIHPCNWFLIAKTEWHRNGARADITAWIKTAYAERYGELYQTFVRRVGNSDQAPDLRPGSPDYKFHAKAGGEGIQHRRAPRRRASGDGSDSSPHIRSLNRPGVVRELVGKGVILNITTVGKRFVVPHDELLEWVKANTNVPNTRSWLHAGNYNWPLPTQALLTFLRRFEVSSMEAP
;
A
#
# COMPACT_ATOMS: atom_id res chain seq x y z
N MET A 1 3.40 -25.58 2.82
CA MET A 1 4.61 -25.44 1.99
C MET A 1 5.36 -24.16 2.39
N ALA A 2 6.67 -24.19 2.55
CA ALA A 2 7.46 -22.99 2.85
C ALA A 2 7.65 -22.14 1.59
N LEU A 3 7.61 -20.81 1.71
CA LEU A 3 7.84 -19.90 0.59
C LEU A 3 9.31 -19.94 0.17
N ILE A 4 9.57 -19.99 -1.14
CA ILE A 4 10.91 -19.67 -1.66
C ILE A 4 11.17 -18.20 -1.36
N ARG A 5 12.29 -17.87 -0.71
CA ARG A 5 12.63 -16.49 -0.41
C ARG A 5 13.06 -15.73 -1.66
N CYS A 6 12.67 -14.47 -1.73
CA CYS A 6 13.16 -13.55 -2.73
C CYS A 6 14.68 -13.41 -2.57
N PRO A 7 15.48 -13.55 -3.64
CA PRO A 7 16.92 -13.46 -3.54
C PRO A 7 17.33 -12.04 -3.13
N GLU A 8 18.46 -11.88 -2.45
CA GLU A 8 18.96 -10.56 -2.07
C GLU A 8 19.46 -9.76 -3.29
N ARG A 9 19.84 -10.44 -4.37
CA ARG A 9 20.27 -9.83 -5.62
C ARG A 9 19.78 -10.68 -6.77
N PHE A 10 19.37 -10.04 -7.85
CA PHE A 10 19.09 -10.70 -9.11
C PHE A 10 19.56 -9.81 -10.26
N ASP A 11 20.22 -10.41 -11.24
CA ASP A 11 20.73 -9.74 -12.43
C ASP A 11 20.50 -10.66 -13.63
N GLY A 12 19.40 -10.42 -14.35
CA GLY A 12 18.98 -11.25 -15.46
C GLY A 12 17.73 -10.70 -16.13
N ASP A 13 16.93 -11.60 -16.71
CA ASP A 13 15.64 -11.28 -17.26
C ASP A 13 14.50 -11.65 -16.30
N PHE A 14 13.31 -11.13 -16.57
CA PHE A 14 12.16 -11.34 -15.71
C PHE A 14 11.66 -12.79 -15.76
N ALA A 15 11.90 -13.51 -16.86
CA ALA A 15 11.54 -14.93 -16.99
C ALA A 15 12.37 -15.78 -16.03
N GLY A 16 13.69 -15.57 -15.97
CA GLY A 16 14.57 -16.24 -15.02
C GLY A 16 14.19 -15.93 -13.57
N PHE A 17 13.84 -14.68 -13.27
CA PHE A 17 13.32 -14.32 -11.95
C PHE A 17 11.99 -15.01 -11.64
N TYR A 18 11.09 -15.04 -12.61
CA TYR A 18 9.77 -15.62 -12.46
C TYR A 18 9.87 -17.12 -12.19
N CYS A 19 10.52 -17.88 -13.06
CA CYS A 19 10.63 -19.33 -12.95
C CYS A 19 11.39 -19.75 -11.67
N GLY A 20 12.45 -19.03 -11.30
CA GLY A 20 13.27 -19.38 -10.14
C GLY A 20 12.64 -19.01 -8.79
N PHE A 21 11.86 -17.92 -8.74
CA PHE A 21 11.49 -17.30 -7.46
C PHE A 21 10.03 -16.88 -7.34
N VAL A 22 9.29 -16.66 -8.43
CA VAL A 22 7.88 -16.23 -8.37
C VAL A 22 6.96 -17.41 -8.55
N GLU A 23 7.12 -18.16 -9.63
CA GLU A 23 6.22 -19.24 -10.02
C GLU A 23 6.03 -20.31 -8.94
N PRO A 24 7.09 -20.79 -8.25
CA PRO A 24 6.92 -21.79 -7.18
C PRO A 24 6.12 -21.26 -5.99
N ASN A 25 6.03 -19.93 -5.83
CA ASN A 25 5.26 -19.27 -4.80
C ASN A 25 3.84 -18.92 -5.27
N LEU A 26 3.42 -19.26 -6.49
CA LEU A 26 2.04 -19.03 -6.94
C LEU A 26 1.11 -20.17 -6.55
N PRO A 27 -0.15 -19.89 -6.17
CA PRO A 27 -1.14 -20.94 -5.93
C PRO A 27 -1.28 -21.92 -7.10
N ALA A 28 -1.56 -23.17 -6.78
CA ALA A 28 -1.85 -24.19 -7.79
C ALA A 28 -3.18 -23.89 -8.50
N LEU A 29 -3.30 -24.29 -9.78
CA LEU A 29 -4.49 -24.05 -10.59
C LEU A 29 -5.78 -24.50 -9.90
N GLU A 30 -5.79 -25.70 -9.32
CA GLU A 30 -6.98 -26.25 -8.66
C GLU A 30 -7.40 -25.43 -7.43
N ARG A 31 -6.44 -24.85 -6.69
CA ARG A 31 -6.73 -23.93 -5.58
C ARG A 31 -7.35 -22.62 -6.08
N VAL A 32 -6.83 -22.08 -7.19
CA VAL A 32 -7.38 -20.85 -7.79
C VAL A 32 -8.78 -21.10 -8.37
N LYS A 33 -9.02 -22.24 -9.03
CA LYS A 33 -10.35 -22.65 -9.52
C LYS A 33 -11.36 -22.77 -8.39
N ALA A 34 -11.00 -23.47 -7.31
CA ALA A 34 -11.87 -23.61 -6.15
C ALA A 34 -12.21 -22.25 -5.52
N PHE A 35 -11.22 -21.35 -5.44
CA PHE A 35 -11.44 -19.99 -4.94
C PHE A 35 -12.31 -19.14 -5.89
N ASP A 36 -12.14 -19.23 -7.21
CA ASP A 36 -12.98 -18.52 -8.17
C ASP A 36 -14.45 -18.99 -8.14
N ALA A 37 -14.68 -20.30 -8.00
CA ALA A 37 -16.00 -20.86 -7.80
C ALA A 37 -16.64 -20.32 -6.51
N PHE A 38 -15.88 -20.34 -5.40
CA PHE A 38 -16.29 -19.75 -4.12
C PHE A 38 -16.65 -18.26 -4.25
N LEU A 39 -15.82 -17.47 -4.93
CA LEU A 39 -16.08 -16.05 -5.19
C LEU A 39 -17.34 -15.82 -6.01
N SER A 40 -17.60 -16.67 -7.00
CA SER A 40 -18.78 -16.58 -7.84
C SER A 40 -20.05 -16.82 -7.05
N ILE A 41 -20.07 -17.83 -6.17
CA ILE A 41 -21.20 -18.08 -5.26
C ILE A 41 -21.37 -16.89 -4.29
N TYR A 42 -20.28 -16.41 -3.68
CA TYR A 42 -20.33 -15.30 -2.73
C TYR A 42 -20.89 -14.02 -3.35
N LEU A 43 -20.40 -13.64 -4.55
CA LEU A 43 -20.84 -12.42 -5.23
C LEU A 43 -22.28 -12.49 -5.74
N SER A 44 -22.82 -13.70 -5.92
CA SER A 44 -24.23 -13.95 -6.23
C SER A 44 -25.15 -13.98 -5.01
N SER A 45 -24.64 -13.93 -3.78
CA SER A 45 -25.47 -13.81 -2.58
C SER A 45 -26.26 -12.49 -2.57
N ASP A 46 -27.31 -12.38 -1.76
CA ASP A 46 -28.16 -11.18 -1.76
C ASP A 46 -27.38 -9.91 -1.39
N ARG A 47 -26.51 -10.00 -0.37
CA ARG A 47 -25.80 -8.85 0.22
C ARG A 47 -24.31 -9.14 0.50
N PRO A 48 -23.47 -9.34 -0.53
CA PRO A 48 -22.04 -9.52 -0.33
C PRO A 48 -21.38 -8.23 0.18
N VAL A 49 -20.41 -8.38 1.08
CA VAL A 49 -19.49 -7.31 1.46
C VAL A 49 -18.33 -7.29 0.49
N HIS A 50 -18.16 -6.18 -0.23
CA HIS A 50 -17.10 -6.01 -1.21
C HIS A 50 -15.84 -5.40 -0.58
N ILE A 51 -14.81 -6.20 -0.35
CA ILE A 51 -13.50 -5.73 0.12
C ILE A 51 -12.74 -5.01 -0.99
N VAL A 52 -12.75 -3.67 -0.98
CA VAL A 52 -12.19 -2.84 -2.04
C VAL A 52 -10.98 -2.04 -1.56
N ARG A 53 -10.16 -1.51 -2.48
CA ARG A 53 -9.08 -0.59 -2.11
C ARG A 53 -9.66 0.70 -1.54
N GLN A 54 -9.11 1.13 -0.41
CA GLN A 54 -9.49 2.39 0.24
C GLN A 54 -9.29 3.59 -0.68
N VAL A 55 -10.32 4.42 -0.78
CA VAL A 55 -10.30 5.75 -1.41
C VAL A 55 -10.46 6.87 -0.36
N ARG A 56 -10.36 8.13 -0.79
CA ARG A 56 -10.49 9.29 0.11
C ARG A 56 -11.89 9.30 0.75
N GLY A 57 -11.95 9.64 2.04
CA GLY A 57 -13.22 9.69 2.80
C GLY A 57 -13.63 8.36 3.43
N GLN A 58 -12.82 7.32 3.27
CA GLN A 58 -13.05 6.00 3.84
C GLN A 58 -12.00 5.61 4.88
N GLU A 59 -12.42 4.83 5.86
CA GLU A 59 -11.58 4.15 6.86
C GLU A 59 -11.50 2.64 6.55
N ARG A 60 -10.30 2.07 6.71
CA ARG A 60 -10.08 0.64 6.45
C ARG A 60 -10.82 -0.21 7.49
N GLY A 61 -11.47 -1.29 7.04
CA GLY A 61 -12.23 -2.20 7.91
C GLY A 61 -13.59 -1.67 8.36
N THR A 62 -13.95 -0.43 8.01
CA THR A 62 -15.29 0.11 8.28
C THR A 62 -16.25 -0.29 7.16
N LEU A 63 -17.45 -0.73 7.50
CA LEU A 63 -18.50 -1.03 6.51
C LEU A 63 -19.14 0.27 6.03
N TYR A 64 -19.24 0.43 4.71
CA TYR A 64 -19.97 1.52 4.06
C TYR A 64 -21.08 0.96 3.19
N THR A 65 -22.12 1.75 3.01
CA THR A 65 -23.25 1.45 2.12
C THR A 65 -23.31 2.49 1.01
N THR A 66 -23.41 2.04 -0.24
CA THR A 66 -23.60 2.95 -1.39
C THR A 66 -25.02 3.52 -1.39
N ALA A 67 -25.28 4.54 -2.22
CA ALA A 67 -26.63 5.09 -2.40
C ALA A 67 -27.65 4.05 -2.90
N ARG A 68 -27.18 2.93 -3.46
CA ARG A 68 -28.01 1.82 -3.97
C ARG A 68 -28.19 0.68 -2.96
N GLY A 69 -27.60 0.79 -1.76
CA GLY A 69 -27.72 -0.22 -0.70
C GLY A 69 -26.67 -1.32 -0.72
N ASP A 70 -25.70 -1.30 -1.65
CA ASP A 70 -24.61 -2.27 -1.70
C ASP A 70 -23.58 -1.99 -0.60
N VAL A 71 -22.97 -3.05 -0.05
CA VAL A 71 -22.02 -2.95 1.08
C VAL A 71 -20.59 -3.11 0.59
N LEU A 72 -19.69 -2.24 1.06
CA LEU A 72 -18.26 -2.31 0.80
C LEU A 72 -17.45 -2.17 2.09
N MET A 73 -16.24 -2.74 2.09
CA MET A 73 -15.27 -2.67 3.17
C MET A 73 -13.90 -2.22 2.63
N PRO A 74 -13.45 -1.00 2.92
CA PRO A 74 -12.18 -0.48 2.42
C PRO A 74 -10.98 -1.22 3.02
N SER A 75 -9.94 -1.43 2.22
CA SER A 75 -8.73 -2.16 2.61
C SER A 75 -7.45 -1.58 1.99
N ASP A 76 -6.30 -1.96 2.55
CA ASP A 76 -5.00 -1.82 1.90
C ASP A 76 -4.64 -3.08 1.09
N ASN A 77 -3.37 -3.51 1.09
CA ASN A 77 -2.94 -4.71 0.37
C ASN A 77 -3.10 -6.00 1.19
N ALA A 78 -3.53 -5.88 2.45
CA ALA A 78 -3.62 -7.00 3.37
C ALA A 78 -4.49 -8.16 2.88
N PRO A 79 -5.66 -7.93 2.24
CA PRO A 79 -6.45 -9.03 1.72
C PRO A 79 -5.64 -9.89 0.75
N GLY A 80 -4.89 -9.28 -0.16
CA GLY A 80 -4.09 -10.04 -1.12
C GLY A 80 -2.94 -10.83 -0.49
N TRP A 81 -2.29 -10.26 0.53
CA TRP A 81 -1.22 -10.97 1.24
C TRP A 81 -1.75 -12.15 2.04
N TRP A 82 -2.87 -11.98 2.73
CA TRP A 82 -3.50 -13.02 3.53
C TRP A 82 -4.06 -14.14 2.63
N LEU A 83 -4.77 -13.77 1.57
CA LEU A 83 -5.35 -14.73 0.62
C LEU A 83 -4.26 -15.52 -0.12
N HIS A 84 -3.14 -14.89 -0.47
CA HIS A 84 -2.01 -15.61 -1.04
C HIS A 84 -1.51 -16.71 -0.10
N ALA A 85 -1.32 -16.40 1.19
CA ALA A 85 -0.92 -17.39 2.18
C ALA A 85 -1.98 -18.49 2.39
N PHE A 86 -3.26 -18.11 2.47
CA PHE A 86 -4.39 -19.04 2.58
C PHE A 86 -4.44 -20.04 1.41
N LEU A 87 -4.24 -19.56 0.18
CA LEU A 87 -4.31 -20.39 -1.03
C LEU A 87 -3.11 -21.33 -1.18
N LEU A 88 -1.95 -20.96 -0.64
CA LEU A 88 -0.78 -21.85 -0.52
C LEU A 88 -0.88 -22.84 0.64
N GLY A 89 -1.73 -22.55 1.62
CA GLY A 89 -2.06 -23.48 2.69
C GLY A 89 -2.92 -24.64 2.20
N GLU A 90 -3.00 -25.67 3.04
CA GLU A 90 -3.82 -26.87 2.80
C GLU A 90 -5.24 -26.72 3.35
N GLN A 91 -5.57 -25.56 3.93
CA GLN A 91 -6.89 -25.30 4.51
C GLN A 91 -7.98 -25.44 3.44
N PRO A 92 -9.09 -26.12 3.74
CA PRO A 92 -10.20 -26.27 2.81
C PRO A 92 -10.81 -24.90 2.48
N ILE A 93 -11.24 -24.73 1.24
CA ILE A 93 -12.08 -23.59 0.85
C ILE A 93 -13.52 -24.03 1.13
N GLU A 94 -13.96 -23.85 2.37
CA GLU A 94 -15.31 -24.20 2.79
C GLU A 94 -16.33 -23.23 2.20
N GLY A 95 -17.59 -23.66 2.08
CA GLY A 95 -18.64 -23.00 1.30
C GLY A 95 -18.78 -21.49 1.55
N ALA A 96 -19.34 -20.78 0.55
CA ALA A 96 -19.46 -19.32 0.52
C ALA A 96 -20.17 -18.75 1.76
N SER A 97 -19.38 -18.42 2.79
CA SER A 97 -19.87 -17.82 4.02
C SER A 97 -19.40 -16.37 4.09
N ALA A 98 -20.30 -15.47 4.49
CA ALA A 98 -19.93 -14.10 4.83
C ALA A 98 -18.87 -14.05 5.95
N GLN A 99 -18.83 -15.09 6.79
CA GLN A 99 -17.84 -15.24 7.84
C GLN A 99 -16.41 -15.30 7.30
N PHE A 100 -16.16 -16.02 6.20
CA PHE A 100 -14.83 -16.07 5.59
C PHE A 100 -14.29 -14.66 5.30
N PHE A 101 -15.10 -13.80 4.67
CA PHE A 101 -14.67 -12.43 4.33
C PHE A 101 -14.65 -11.48 5.52
N ALA A 102 -15.35 -11.80 6.61
CA ALA A 102 -15.24 -11.06 7.86
C ALA A 102 -13.87 -11.27 8.54
N GLU A 103 -13.23 -12.41 8.30
CA GLU A 103 -11.91 -12.76 8.84
C GLU A 103 -10.75 -12.23 7.99
N VAL A 104 -11.01 -11.84 6.74
CA VAL A 104 -9.97 -11.30 5.84
C VAL A 104 -9.46 -9.95 6.39
N PRO A 105 -8.16 -9.81 6.68
CA PRO A 105 -7.62 -8.57 7.23
C PRO A 105 -7.69 -7.45 6.19
N THR A 106 -8.18 -6.29 6.61
CA THR A 106 -8.31 -5.08 5.79
C THR A 106 -7.13 -4.11 5.95
N HIS A 107 -6.22 -4.40 6.88
CA HIS A 107 -5.02 -3.60 7.15
C HIS A 107 -3.80 -4.51 7.34
N MET A 108 -2.64 -4.12 6.79
CA MET A 108 -1.41 -4.93 6.83
C MET A 108 -0.93 -5.26 8.26
N PHE A 109 -1.24 -4.43 9.27
CA PHE A 109 -0.90 -4.70 10.67
C PHE A 109 -1.80 -5.75 11.32
N GLY A 110 -2.93 -6.09 10.67
CA GLY A 110 -3.80 -7.19 11.09
C GLY A 110 -3.29 -8.57 10.69
N ILE A 111 -2.23 -8.65 9.87
CA ILE A 111 -1.60 -9.92 9.49
C ILE A 111 -0.60 -10.29 10.59
N VAL A 112 -0.97 -11.21 11.47
CA VAL A 112 -0.15 -11.67 12.59
C VAL A 112 0.29 -13.12 12.38
N GLY A 113 1.54 -13.44 12.75
CA GLY A 113 1.96 -14.80 13.09
C GLY A 113 2.32 -15.76 11.96
N SER A 114 2.10 -15.43 10.68
CA SER A 114 2.45 -16.31 9.55
C SER A 114 3.58 -15.75 8.70
N GLU A 115 4.48 -16.64 8.26
CA GLU A 115 5.37 -16.35 7.14
C GLU A 115 4.51 -15.99 5.93
N ASN A 116 4.74 -14.80 5.37
CA ASN A 116 3.97 -14.25 4.28
C ASN A 116 4.90 -13.67 3.22
N LEU A 117 4.33 -13.28 2.08
CA LEU A 117 5.09 -12.68 0.98
C LEU A 117 6.03 -11.57 1.43
N ASN A 118 5.58 -10.74 2.36
CA ASN A 118 6.32 -9.60 2.84
C ASN A 118 7.52 -10.00 3.72
N SER A 119 7.41 -11.06 4.54
CA SER A 119 8.57 -11.63 5.26
C SER A 119 9.49 -12.43 4.33
N ALA A 120 8.97 -12.98 3.23
CA ALA A 120 9.76 -13.66 2.20
C ALA A 120 10.44 -12.70 1.20
N GLY A 121 10.32 -11.38 1.38
CA GLY A 121 11.00 -10.37 0.55
C GLY A 121 10.26 -9.96 -0.73
N TYR A 122 8.99 -10.32 -0.86
CA TYR A 122 8.14 -9.94 -1.99
C TYR A 122 7.18 -8.79 -1.66
N HIS A 123 6.80 -8.09 -2.72
CA HIS A 123 5.62 -7.25 -2.79
C HIS A 123 4.60 -7.90 -3.71
N LEU A 124 3.32 -7.76 -3.38
CA LEU A 124 2.21 -8.20 -4.23
C LEU A 124 1.77 -7.03 -5.09
N ALA A 125 2.12 -7.09 -6.37
CA ALA A 125 1.73 -6.15 -7.40
C ALA A 125 0.47 -6.63 -8.13
N HIS A 126 -0.16 -5.74 -8.90
CA HIS A 126 -1.39 -6.06 -9.64
C HIS A 126 -1.18 -5.96 -11.15
N ILE A 127 -1.69 -6.94 -11.89
CA ILE A 127 -1.66 -6.98 -13.36
C ILE A 127 -2.58 -5.88 -13.91
N VAL A 128 -3.84 -5.88 -13.46
CA VAL A 128 -4.82 -4.83 -13.75
C VAL A 128 -4.88 -3.88 -12.55
N PRO A 129 -4.68 -2.56 -12.76
CA PRO A 129 -4.64 -1.60 -11.66
C PRO A 129 -5.91 -1.61 -10.80
N VAL A 130 -5.73 -1.79 -9.49
CA VAL A 130 -6.82 -1.72 -8.49
C VAL A 130 -7.29 -0.30 -8.19
N LYS A 131 -6.50 0.71 -8.57
CA LYS A 131 -6.81 2.13 -8.38
C LYS A 131 -7.04 2.77 -9.74
N ASN A 132 -8.23 3.30 -9.97
CA ASN A 132 -8.65 3.96 -11.22
C ASN A 132 -8.96 5.46 -11.03
N ARG A 133 -8.61 6.05 -9.88
CA ARG A 133 -8.86 7.47 -9.51
C ARG A 133 -10.34 7.89 -9.40
N ASP A 134 -11.27 7.01 -9.68
CA ASP A 134 -12.67 7.22 -9.30
C ASP A 134 -12.78 7.09 -7.77
N LEU A 135 -13.24 8.17 -7.13
CA LEU A 135 -13.36 8.33 -5.69
C LEU A 135 -14.82 8.45 -5.24
N ASP A 136 -15.78 8.44 -6.17
CA ASP A 136 -17.20 8.60 -5.86
C ASP A 136 -17.83 7.26 -5.43
N TRP A 137 -17.31 6.75 -4.32
CA TRP A 137 -17.69 5.45 -3.81
C TRP A 137 -19.16 5.37 -3.38
N THR A 138 -19.77 6.52 -3.09
CA THR A 138 -21.18 6.62 -2.76
C THR A 138 -22.09 6.22 -3.92
N ASN A 139 -21.65 6.42 -5.17
CA ASN A 139 -22.44 6.15 -6.37
C ASN A 139 -22.01 4.88 -7.14
N TRP A 140 -21.02 4.13 -6.65
CA TRP A 140 -20.63 2.87 -7.27
C TRP A 140 -21.79 1.88 -7.33
N THR A 141 -21.96 1.27 -8.49
CA THR A 141 -22.94 0.21 -8.70
C THR A 141 -22.43 -1.11 -8.13
N ARG A 142 -23.32 -2.08 -7.94
CA ARG A 142 -22.94 -3.46 -7.62
C ARG A 142 -21.91 -4.03 -8.60
N ALA A 143 -22.04 -3.75 -9.90
CA ALA A 143 -21.09 -4.20 -10.90
C ALA A 143 -19.70 -3.57 -10.69
N ASP A 144 -19.63 -2.28 -10.36
CA ASP A 144 -18.37 -1.60 -10.02
C ASP A 144 -17.72 -2.22 -8.79
N LEU A 145 -18.51 -2.51 -7.76
CA LEU A 145 -18.03 -3.13 -6.53
C LEU A 145 -17.52 -4.55 -6.76
N GLN A 146 -18.24 -5.38 -7.53
CA GLN A 146 -17.79 -6.72 -7.90
C GLN A 146 -16.48 -6.66 -8.69
N ARG A 147 -16.38 -5.77 -9.69
CA ARG A 147 -15.12 -5.56 -10.43
C ARG A 147 -13.98 -5.16 -9.51
N ARG A 148 -14.18 -4.17 -8.64
CA ARG A 148 -13.15 -3.67 -7.70
C ARG A 148 -12.75 -4.73 -6.68
N PHE A 149 -13.71 -5.52 -6.20
CA PHE A 149 -13.48 -6.63 -5.30
C PHE A 149 -12.58 -7.68 -5.97
N LEU A 150 -12.95 -8.16 -7.16
CA LEU A 150 -12.15 -9.11 -7.93
C LEU A 150 -10.75 -8.58 -8.23
N LEU A 151 -10.62 -7.31 -8.65
CA LEU A 151 -9.31 -6.70 -8.87
C LEU A 151 -8.46 -6.70 -7.58
N ASN A 152 -9.08 -6.47 -6.43
CA ASN A 152 -8.38 -6.40 -5.15
C ASN A 152 -8.00 -7.79 -4.61
N ILE A 153 -8.88 -8.78 -4.78
CA ILE A 153 -8.78 -10.06 -4.06
C ILE A 153 -8.50 -11.31 -4.90
N HIS A 154 -8.57 -11.23 -6.23
CA HIS A 154 -8.47 -12.41 -7.08
C HIS A 154 -7.00 -12.77 -7.41
N PRO A 155 -6.56 -14.04 -7.27
CA PRO A 155 -5.17 -14.45 -7.52
C PRO A 155 -4.71 -14.20 -8.96
N CYS A 156 -5.62 -14.32 -9.93
CA CYS A 156 -5.34 -13.97 -11.31
C CYS A 156 -5.04 -12.47 -11.54
N ASN A 157 -5.21 -11.58 -10.56
CA ASN A 157 -4.78 -10.19 -10.71
C ASN A 157 -3.45 -9.87 -10.03
N TRP A 158 -2.85 -10.80 -9.30
CA TRP A 158 -1.67 -10.51 -8.50
C TRP A 158 -0.43 -11.15 -9.08
N PHE A 159 0.73 -10.53 -8.89
CA PHE A 159 2.01 -11.18 -9.12
C PHE A 159 3.04 -10.72 -8.09
N LEU A 160 4.08 -11.52 -7.91
CA LEU A 160 5.12 -11.25 -6.93
C LEU A 160 6.29 -10.51 -7.57
N ILE A 161 6.82 -9.55 -6.83
CA ILE A 161 8.00 -8.79 -7.24
C ILE A 161 8.90 -8.52 -6.06
N ALA A 162 10.19 -8.26 -6.30
CA ALA A 162 11.11 -7.95 -5.21
C ALA A 162 10.65 -6.71 -4.45
N LYS A 163 10.51 -6.84 -3.12
CA LYS A 163 10.00 -5.76 -2.25
C LYS A 163 10.92 -4.54 -2.24
N THR A 164 12.20 -4.68 -2.54
CA THR A 164 13.13 -3.55 -2.54
C THR A 164 12.92 -2.62 -3.74
N GLU A 165 12.37 -3.13 -4.85
CA GLU A 165 12.21 -2.40 -6.12
C GLU A 165 10.76 -2.36 -6.61
N TRP A 166 9.79 -2.68 -5.75
CA TRP A 166 8.38 -2.78 -6.17
C TRP A 166 7.83 -1.50 -6.79
N HIS A 167 8.29 -0.33 -6.32
CA HIS A 167 7.89 0.96 -6.88
C HIS A 167 8.33 1.14 -8.32
N ARG A 168 9.49 0.59 -8.68
CA ARG A 168 10.06 0.70 -10.02
C ARG A 168 9.49 -0.35 -10.96
N ASN A 169 9.37 -1.59 -10.49
CA ASN A 169 9.06 -2.71 -11.35
C ASN A 169 7.60 -3.19 -11.25
N GLY A 170 6.86 -2.88 -10.17
CA GLY A 170 5.53 -3.44 -9.91
C GLY A 170 4.41 -2.86 -10.78
N ALA A 171 4.71 -1.83 -11.57
CA ALA A 171 3.79 -1.21 -12.53
C ALA A 171 4.42 -1.05 -13.93
N ARG A 172 5.54 -1.75 -14.18
CA ARG A 172 6.23 -1.72 -15.47
C ARG A 172 5.39 -2.43 -16.53
N ALA A 173 5.09 -1.74 -17.62
CA ALA A 173 4.15 -2.23 -18.63
C ALA A 173 4.65 -3.50 -19.34
N ASP A 174 5.95 -3.60 -19.59
CA ASP A 174 6.62 -4.76 -20.18
C ASP A 174 6.55 -5.99 -19.27
N ILE A 175 6.79 -5.82 -17.97
CA ILE A 175 6.63 -6.88 -16.96
C ILE A 175 5.17 -7.33 -16.85
N THR A 176 4.24 -6.38 -16.76
CA THR A 176 2.81 -6.70 -16.68
C THR A 176 2.35 -7.44 -17.92
N ALA A 177 2.76 -7.01 -19.13
CA ALA A 177 2.44 -7.71 -20.38
C ALA A 177 2.98 -9.15 -20.38
N TRP A 178 4.23 -9.34 -19.97
CA TRP A 178 4.83 -10.67 -19.84
C TRP A 178 4.06 -11.56 -18.84
N ILE A 179 3.69 -11.03 -17.67
CA ILE A 179 2.90 -11.76 -16.67
C ILE A 179 1.51 -12.13 -17.22
N LYS A 180 0.85 -11.26 -17.99
CA LYS A 180 -0.45 -11.59 -18.62
C LYS A 180 -0.32 -12.85 -19.49
N THR A 181 0.75 -12.98 -20.26
CA THR A 181 1.04 -14.18 -21.07
C THR A 181 1.31 -15.40 -20.20
N ALA A 182 2.19 -15.27 -19.20
CA ALA A 182 2.50 -16.38 -18.28
C ALA A 182 1.25 -16.88 -17.53
N TYR A 183 0.35 -15.99 -17.13
CA TYR A 183 -0.89 -16.34 -16.43
C TYR A 183 -1.94 -16.95 -17.36
N ALA A 184 -2.00 -16.50 -18.62
CA ALA A 184 -2.82 -17.14 -19.64
C ALA A 184 -2.34 -18.59 -19.92
N GLU A 185 -1.03 -18.83 -19.94
CA GLU A 185 -0.47 -20.19 -20.08
C GLU A 185 -0.73 -21.05 -18.83
N ARG A 186 -0.47 -20.50 -17.63
CA ARG A 186 -0.59 -21.23 -16.37
C ARG A 186 -2.03 -21.54 -15.95
N TYR A 187 -2.91 -20.54 -16.03
CA TYR A 187 -4.29 -20.64 -15.55
C TYR A 187 -5.32 -20.83 -16.67
N GLY A 188 -4.93 -20.69 -17.94
CA GLY A 188 -5.77 -20.98 -19.08
C GLY A 188 -7.07 -20.18 -19.09
N GLU A 189 -8.18 -20.89 -19.31
CA GLU A 189 -9.52 -20.31 -19.38
C GLU A 189 -9.92 -19.53 -18.12
N LEU A 190 -9.44 -19.94 -16.94
CA LEU A 190 -9.74 -19.26 -15.69
C LEU A 190 -9.26 -17.80 -15.70
N TYR A 191 -8.05 -17.57 -16.21
CA TYR A 191 -7.51 -16.22 -16.36
C TYR A 191 -8.31 -15.40 -17.37
N GLN A 192 -8.71 -16.00 -18.49
CA GLN A 192 -9.54 -15.33 -19.50
C GLN A 192 -10.92 -14.95 -18.95
N THR A 193 -11.54 -15.83 -18.16
CA THR A 193 -12.79 -15.53 -17.44
C THR A 193 -12.61 -14.39 -16.47
N PHE A 194 -11.54 -14.37 -15.68
CA PHE A 194 -11.21 -13.25 -14.80
C PHE A 194 -11.10 -11.93 -15.57
N VAL A 195 -10.32 -11.90 -16.66
CA VAL A 195 -10.11 -10.70 -17.51
C VAL A 195 -11.44 -10.15 -18.04
N ARG A 196 -12.34 -11.02 -18.52
CA ARG A 196 -13.69 -10.65 -18.95
C ARG A 196 -14.52 -10.06 -17.80
N ARG A 197 -14.52 -10.71 -16.63
CA ARG A 197 -15.29 -10.26 -15.45
C ARG A 197 -14.86 -8.89 -14.95
N VAL A 198 -13.56 -8.58 -15.01
CA VAL A 198 -13.05 -7.26 -14.61
C VAL A 198 -13.11 -6.24 -15.72
N GLY A 199 -13.77 -6.52 -16.85
CA GLY A 199 -13.99 -5.59 -17.96
C GLY A 199 -12.68 -5.01 -18.49
N ASN A 200 -11.63 -5.83 -18.58
CA ASN A 200 -10.41 -5.48 -19.28
C ASN A 200 -10.50 -6.11 -20.67
N SER A 201 -10.86 -5.32 -21.67
CA SER A 201 -11.07 -5.76 -23.06
C SER A 201 -9.77 -5.87 -23.86
N ASP A 202 -8.61 -5.69 -23.22
CA ASP A 202 -7.33 -5.99 -23.85
C ASP A 202 -7.41 -7.42 -24.38
N GLN A 203 -7.37 -7.56 -25.72
CA GLN A 203 -7.25 -8.85 -26.38
C GLN A 203 -6.10 -9.63 -25.75
N ALA A 204 -6.20 -10.96 -25.73
CA ALA A 204 -5.11 -11.82 -25.29
C ALA A 204 -3.79 -11.30 -25.90
N PRO A 205 -2.76 -11.00 -25.08
CA PRO A 205 -1.56 -10.36 -25.58
C PRO A 205 -1.00 -11.17 -26.74
N ASP A 206 -0.85 -10.49 -27.88
CA ASP A 206 -0.34 -11.09 -29.10
C ASP A 206 1.14 -11.39 -28.91
N LEU A 207 1.50 -12.67 -28.99
CA LEU A 207 2.85 -13.26 -28.94
C LEU A 207 3.67 -12.95 -27.66
N ARG A 208 4.46 -13.94 -27.22
CA ARG A 208 5.32 -13.83 -26.03
C ARG A 208 6.21 -12.59 -26.13
N PRO A 209 6.02 -11.55 -25.30
CA PRO A 209 6.98 -10.47 -25.23
C PRO A 209 8.35 -11.08 -24.93
N GLY A 210 9.40 -10.58 -25.58
CA GLY A 210 10.76 -10.89 -25.13
C GLY A 210 10.86 -10.65 -23.62
N SER A 211 11.60 -11.49 -22.91
CA SER A 211 11.67 -11.38 -21.45
C SER A 211 12.28 -10.02 -21.06
N PRO A 212 11.57 -9.18 -20.28
CA PRO A 212 12.11 -7.87 -19.89
C PRO A 212 13.34 -7.99 -19.01
N ASP A 213 14.29 -7.06 -19.16
CA ASP A 213 15.40 -6.95 -18.22
C ASP A 213 14.89 -6.72 -16.79
N TYR A 214 15.44 -7.49 -15.85
CA TYR A 214 15.06 -7.43 -14.46
C TYR A 214 16.28 -7.53 -13.54
N LYS A 215 16.60 -6.42 -12.89
CA LYS A 215 17.77 -6.31 -12.01
C LYS A 215 17.39 -5.62 -10.72
N PHE A 216 17.86 -6.17 -9.60
CA PHE A 216 17.74 -5.52 -8.32
C PHE A 216 18.82 -5.96 -7.34
N HIS A 217 19.08 -5.09 -6.39
CA HIS A 217 19.98 -5.34 -5.27
C HIS A 217 19.27 -4.92 -4.00
N ALA A 218 18.92 -5.88 -3.15
CA ALA A 218 18.55 -5.57 -1.79
C ALA A 218 19.75 -4.88 -1.14
N LYS A 219 19.52 -3.69 -0.58
CA LYS A 219 20.56 -3.02 0.21
C LYS A 219 20.90 -3.95 1.37
N ALA A 220 22.15 -4.42 1.43
CA ALA A 220 22.66 -5.17 2.55
C ALA A 220 22.40 -4.38 3.84
N GLY A 221 21.63 -4.94 4.76
CA GLY A 221 21.32 -4.33 6.05
C GLY A 221 20.06 -3.44 6.04
N GLY A 222 18.93 -4.02 6.42
CA GLY A 222 17.72 -3.28 6.73
C GLY A 222 16.58 -4.18 7.16
N GLU A 223 16.65 -4.64 8.40
CA GLU A 223 15.47 -5.12 9.14
C GLU A 223 14.26 -4.25 8.81
N GLY A 224 13.21 -4.86 8.26
CA GLY A 224 11.91 -4.24 8.05
C GLY A 224 11.94 -2.92 7.26
N ILE A 225 11.57 -2.97 5.98
CA ILE A 225 11.07 -1.79 5.27
C ILE A 225 9.78 -1.32 5.97
N GLN A 226 9.93 -0.59 7.08
CA GLN A 226 9.06 0.52 7.42
C GLN A 226 9.30 1.56 6.33
N HIS A 227 8.23 2.23 5.88
CA HIS A 227 8.27 3.27 4.86
C HIS A 227 9.20 4.45 5.24
N ARG A 228 10.52 4.26 5.15
CA ARG A 228 11.50 5.34 5.09
C ARG A 228 11.37 5.95 3.71
N ARG A 229 10.62 7.06 3.62
CA ARG A 229 10.78 8.00 2.50
C ARG A 229 12.27 8.32 2.41
N ALA A 230 12.89 7.97 1.29
CA ALA A 230 14.28 8.31 1.04
C ALA A 230 14.48 9.83 1.25
N PRO A 231 15.57 10.26 1.91
CA PRO A 231 15.91 11.66 1.93
C PRO A 231 16.22 12.07 0.49
N ARG A 232 15.45 13.02 -0.05
CA ARG A 232 15.82 13.74 -1.26
C ARG A 232 17.18 14.38 -0.97
N ARG A 233 18.25 13.84 -1.54
CA ARG A 233 19.52 14.56 -1.69
C ARG A 233 19.21 15.85 -2.45
N ARG A 234 19.13 16.98 -1.73
CA ARG A 234 19.31 18.29 -2.35
C ARG A 234 20.80 18.51 -2.49
N ALA A 235 21.19 18.98 -3.68
CA ALA A 235 22.53 19.46 -3.95
C ALA A 235 22.95 20.43 -2.84
N SER A 236 24.12 20.19 -2.28
CA SER A 236 24.86 21.15 -1.47
C SER A 236 25.18 22.36 -2.35
N GLY A 237 24.31 23.36 -2.31
CA GLY A 237 24.65 24.71 -2.72
C GLY A 237 25.32 25.38 -1.52
N ASP A 238 26.65 25.52 -1.60
CA ASP A 238 27.37 26.53 -0.83
C ASP A 238 26.82 27.90 -1.24
N GLY A 239 26.15 28.56 -0.31
CA GLY A 239 25.56 29.87 -0.52
C GLY A 239 25.15 30.43 0.83
N SER A 240 25.96 31.35 1.33
CA SER A 240 25.78 32.11 2.56
C SER A 240 24.59 33.07 2.46
N ASP A 241 23.38 32.52 2.34
CA ASP A 241 22.15 33.30 2.37
C ASP A 241 21.54 33.18 3.77
N SER A 242 21.63 34.27 4.54
CA SER A 242 21.21 34.40 5.94
C SER A 242 19.68 34.38 6.14
N SER A 243 18.93 33.89 5.14
CA SER A 243 17.50 33.76 5.19
C SER A 243 17.11 32.51 6.00
N PRO A 244 16.20 32.61 6.99
CA PRO A 244 15.83 31.47 7.81
C PRO A 244 15.23 30.37 6.93
N HIS A 245 15.75 29.15 7.06
CA HIS A 245 15.24 28.01 6.33
C HIS A 245 13.81 27.69 6.77
N ILE A 246 12.83 27.96 5.89
CA ILE A 246 11.41 27.64 6.13
C ILE A 246 11.11 26.22 5.64
N ARG A 247 10.50 25.40 6.49
CA ARG A 247 10.06 24.04 6.18
C ARG A 247 8.55 23.89 6.36
N SER A 248 7.85 23.56 5.26
CA SER A 248 6.39 23.35 5.30
C SER A 248 5.99 21.94 5.72
N LEU A 249 5.04 21.82 6.64
CA LEU A 249 4.51 20.56 7.16
C LEU A 249 2.97 20.59 7.22
N ASN A 250 2.33 19.50 6.84
CA ASN A 250 0.85 19.37 6.93
C ASN A 250 0.37 18.92 8.33
N ARG A 251 1.31 18.76 9.28
CA ARG A 251 1.05 18.34 10.66
C ARG A 251 2.18 18.85 11.55
N PRO A 252 1.93 19.12 12.83
CA PRO A 252 3.00 19.42 13.77
C PRO A 252 3.98 18.26 13.85
N GLY A 253 5.27 18.58 13.94
CA GLY A 253 6.32 17.59 14.08
C GLY A 253 7.64 18.21 14.51
N VAL A 254 8.45 17.41 15.19
CA VAL A 254 9.81 17.76 15.61
C VAL A 254 10.80 16.78 14.97
N VAL A 255 11.95 17.30 14.54
CA VAL A 255 13.02 16.51 13.90
C VAL A 255 14.36 16.90 14.53
N ARG A 256 15.08 15.93 15.10
CA ARG A 256 16.37 16.08 15.78
C ARG A 256 17.43 16.73 14.88
N GLU A 257 17.42 16.42 13.59
CA GLU A 257 18.36 16.99 12.61
C GLU A 257 18.19 18.50 12.40
N LEU A 258 17.11 19.12 12.87
CA LEU A 258 16.85 20.56 12.74
C LEU A 258 17.26 21.36 13.98
N VAL A 259 17.65 20.68 15.06
CA VAL A 259 17.96 21.31 16.35
C VAL A 259 19.14 22.27 16.20
N GLY A 260 18.97 23.50 16.68
CA GLY A 260 19.99 24.55 16.66
C GLY A 260 20.28 25.12 15.27
N LYS A 261 19.46 24.81 14.26
CA LYS A 261 19.65 25.29 12.88
C LYS A 261 18.83 26.54 12.54
N GLY A 262 18.11 27.10 13.51
CA GLY A 262 17.26 28.29 13.28
C GLY A 262 16.13 28.05 12.26
N VAL A 263 15.68 26.81 12.12
CA VAL A 263 14.67 26.42 11.12
C VAL A 263 13.29 26.88 11.57
N ILE A 264 12.56 27.53 10.67
CA ILE A 264 11.16 27.92 10.90
C ILE A 264 10.25 26.87 10.27
N LEU A 265 9.27 26.40 11.02
CA LEU A 265 8.25 25.47 10.52
C LEU A 265 7.00 26.24 10.10
N ASN A 266 6.54 26.00 8.88
CA ASN A 266 5.24 26.45 8.40
C ASN A 266 4.27 25.27 8.47
N ILE A 267 3.45 25.23 9.52
CA ILE A 267 2.59 24.09 9.85
C ILE A 267 1.15 24.44 9.49
N THR A 268 0.51 23.62 8.65
CA THR A 268 -0.93 23.70 8.39
C THR A 268 -1.66 22.56 9.07
N THR A 269 -2.51 22.85 10.05
CA THR A 269 -3.30 21.83 10.75
C THR A 269 -4.63 22.41 11.23
N VAL A 270 -5.69 21.59 11.22
CA VAL A 270 -7.06 21.99 11.61
C VAL A 270 -7.54 23.26 10.87
N GLY A 271 -7.20 23.36 9.58
CA GLY A 271 -7.57 24.52 8.74
C GLY A 271 -6.83 25.83 9.04
N LYS A 272 -5.87 25.83 9.97
CA LYS A 272 -5.08 27.01 10.37
C LYS A 272 -3.62 26.85 9.99
N ARG A 273 -2.94 27.99 9.80
CA ARG A 273 -1.51 28.07 9.46
C ARG A 273 -0.73 28.67 10.63
N PHE A 274 0.39 28.05 10.97
CA PHE A 274 1.26 28.46 12.06
C PHE A 274 2.71 28.56 11.57
N VAL A 275 3.44 29.59 12.00
CA VAL A 275 4.85 29.80 11.66
C VAL A 275 5.67 29.79 12.95
N VAL A 276 6.25 28.64 13.28
CA VAL A 276 6.85 28.37 14.60
C VAL A 276 8.35 28.04 14.46
N PRO A 277 9.23 28.63 15.28
CA PRO A 277 10.62 28.18 15.37
C PRO A 277 10.69 26.71 15.81
N HIS A 278 11.45 25.88 15.09
CA HIS A 278 11.54 24.44 15.38
C HIS A 278 12.05 24.16 16.81
N ASP A 279 13.05 24.92 17.27
CA ASP A 279 13.63 24.77 18.60
C ASP A 279 12.64 25.16 19.71
N GLU A 280 11.83 26.21 19.52
CA GLU A 280 10.80 26.59 20.50
C GLU A 280 9.70 25.53 20.61
N LEU A 281 9.29 24.96 19.48
CA LEU A 281 8.39 23.81 19.48
C LEU A 281 9.01 22.60 20.20
N LEU A 282 10.30 22.33 19.98
CA LEU A 282 10.97 21.20 20.63
C LEU A 282 11.08 21.37 22.14
N GLU A 283 11.42 22.57 22.63
CA GLU A 283 11.47 22.84 24.07
C GLU A 283 10.09 22.68 24.72
N TRP A 284 9.04 23.19 24.07
CA TRP A 284 7.67 22.95 24.55
C TRP A 284 7.34 21.45 24.60
N VAL A 285 7.73 20.70 23.56
CA VAL A 285 7.51 19.24 23.48
C VAL A 285 8.23 18.49 24.60
N LYS A 286 9.48 18.86 24.92
CA LYS A 286 10.24 18.25 26.02
C LYS A 286 9.58 18.49 27.38
N ALA A 287 9.05 19.70 27.60
CA ALA A 287 8.45 20.07 28.87
C ALA A 287 7.02 19.52 29.06
N ASN A 288 6.27 19.31 27.98
CA ASN A 288 4.82 19.04 28.05
C ASN A 288 4.41 17.66 27.54
N THR A 289 5.34 16.84 27.05
CA THR A 289 5.01 15.54 26.44
C THR A 289 6.06 14.48 26.75
N ASN A 290 5.70 13.20 26.60
CA ASN A 290 6.63 12.09 26.70
C ASN A 290 7.39 11.79 25.38
N VAL A 291 7.31 12.67 24.36
CA VAL A 291 7.95 12.45 23.05
C VAL A 291 9.44 12.12 23.15
N PRO A 292 10.25 12.78 24.00
CA PRO A 292 11.67 12.45 24.13
C PRO A 292 11.96 10.97 24.49
N ASN A 293 11.01 10.29 25.13
CA ASN A 293 11.15 8.88 25.54
C ASN A 293 10.47 7.90 24.57
N THR A 294 9.86 8.39 23.49
CA THR A 294 9.20 7.52 22.50
C THR A 294 10.23 6.83 21.60
N ARG A 295 9.90 5.62 21.15
CA ARG A 295 10.76 4.85 20.21
C ARG A 295 11.04 5.63 18.91
N SER A 296 10.05 6.35 18.38
CA SER A 296 10.21 7.18 17.18
C SER A 296 11.22 8.30 17.39
N TRP A 297 11.17 8.99 18.52
CA TRP A 297 12.17 10.02 18.83
C TRP A 297 13.55 9.41 19.10
N LEU A 298 13.64 8.37 19.93
CA LEU A 298 14.92 7.77 20.32
C LEU A 298 15.69 7.20 19.13
N HIS A 299 15.02 6.42 18.27
CA HIS A 299 15.66 5.73 17.14
C HIS A 299 15.64 6.51 15.82
N ALA A 300 14.55 7.22 15.51
CA ALA A 300 14.41 7.89 14.22
C ALA A 300 14.66 9.41 14.31
N GLY A 301 14.81 9.96 15.51
CA GLY A 301 15.02 11.39 15.72
C GLY A 301 13.88 12.25 15.18
N ASN A 302 12.68 11.71 15.04
CA ASN A 302 11.53 12.49 14.59
C ASN A 302 10.25 12.02 15.25
N TYR A 303 9.33 12.96 15.45
CA TYR A 303 7.99 12.70 15.93
C TYR A 303 7.02 13.60 15.18
N ASN A 304 5.92 13.05 14.67
CA ASN A 304 4.85 13.79 14.02
C ASN A 304 3.54 13.46 14.72
N TRP A 305 2.73 14.47 15.01
CA TRP A 305 1.40 14.27 15.60
C TRP A 305 0.39 13.94 14.49
N PRO A 306 -0.22 12.73 14.48
CA PRO A 306 -1.31 12.43 13.56
C PRO A 306 -2.53 13.33 13.83
N LEU A 307 -2.81 13.55 15.11
CA LEU A 307 -3.81 14.48 15.62
C LEU A 307 -3.14 15.30 16.74
N PRO A 308 -3.06 16.64 16.61
CA PRO A 308 -2.50 17.47 17.67
C PRO A 308 -3.41 17.50 18.89
N THR A 309 -2.82 17.42 20.08
CA THR A 309 -3.57 17.56 21.33
C THR A 309 -4.03 19.01 21.53
N GLN A 310 -5.03 19.23 22.38
CA GLN A 310 -5.49 20.58 22.69
C GLN A 310 -4.38 21.46 23.28
N ALA A 311 -3.51 20.89 24.12
CA ALA A 311 -2.35 21.61 24.67
C ALA A 311 -1.38 22.07 23.59
N LEU A 312 -1.10 21.23 22.60
CA LEU A 312 -0.24 21.57 21.46
C LEU A 312 -0.91 22.64 20.58
N LEU A 313 -2.21 22.54 20.33
CA LEU A 313 -2.94 23.57 19.59
C LEU A 313 -2.91 24.92 20.33
N THR A 314 -3.08 24.92 21.65
CA THR A 314 -2.97 26.14 22.48
C THR A 314 -1.58 26.76 22.37
N PHE A 315 -0.51 25.96 22.42
CA PHE A 315 0.85 26.45 22.19
C PHE A 315 1.00 27.07 20.79
N LEU A 316 0.55 26.37 19.75
CA LEU A 316 0.68 26.81 18.36
C LEU A 316 -0.08 28.11 18.06
N ARG A 317 -1.18 28.41 18.77
CA ARG A 317 -1.94 29.66 18.58
C ARG A 317 -1.11 30.93 18.77
N ARG A 318 -0.01 30.88 19.54
CA ARG A 318 0.94 32.00 19.68
C ARG A 318 1.66 32.35 18.37
N PHE A 319 1.66 31.42 17.42
CA PHE A 319 2.33 31.49 16.12
C PHE A 319 1.34 31.47 14.94
N GLU A 320 0.06 31.66 15.22
CA GLU A 320 -0.98 31.65 14.19
C GLU A 320 -0.80 32.86 13.26
N VAL A 321 -0.78 32.59 11.95
CA VAL A 321 -0.74 33.64 10.94
C VAL A 321 -2.17 33.99 10.58
N SER A 322 -2.63 35.17 10.99
CA SER A 322 -3.92 35.71 10.57
C SER A 322 -3.98 35.77 9.05
N SER A 323 -5.08 35.31 8.47
CA SER A 323 -5.30 35.19 7.02
C SER A 323 -5.42 36.54 6.27
N MET A 324 -4.82 37.62 6.78
CA MET A 324 -4.93 38.97 6.20
C MET A 324 -3.72 39.44 5.38
N GLU A 325 -2.62 38.67 5.31
CA GLU A 325 -1.52 39.06 4.41
C GLU A 325 -1.04 37.85 3.61
N ALA A 326 -1.65 37.68 2.44
CA ALA A 326 -0.98 37.03 1.32
C ALA A 326 -0.20 38.12 0.56
N PRO A 327 1.14 38.04 0.44
CA PRO A 327 1.80 38.58 -0.74
C PRO A 327 1.41 37.79 -2.00
#